data_AF-A0A843KIV2-F1
#
_entry.id   AF-A0A843KIV2-F1
#
_cell.length_a   1.000
_cell.length_b   1.000
_cell.length_c   1.000
_cell.angle_alpha   90.00
_cell.angle_beta   90.00
_cell.angle_gamma   90.00
#
_symmetry.space_group_name_H-M   'P 1'
#
loop_
_entity.id
_entity.type
_entity.pdbx_description
1 polymer ?
#
loop_
_entity_poly.entity_id
_entity_poly.type
_entity_poly.pdbx_seq_one_letter_code
_entity_poly.pdbx_strand_id
1 'polypeptide(L)'
;ENRDKMNEQVRAAKDARDKFNEQVSELNKKVMALKKDNVPQEGPSVAKLKKDLKQLEFIHMTSGDLKRDKEKALVEQMKALQIQIREREKSLEANDEVRQAITLLREAKDKAEEQHRLVSELAEGAQNEHDAMIKIYEEADKLRKEADEAQEKFIETKGKADEEHRRHIDHIRQVHDYDKIITGLRQKARKARKKKDESVAMKESEEIFDKFKRGEKLSTEDLMVLQKSGYL
;
A
#
# COMPACT_ATOMS: atom_id res chain seq x y z
N GLU A 1 1.30 4.68 -17.60
CA GLU A 1 1.58 5.84 -18.49
C GLU A 1 2.48 6.90 -17.88
N ASN A 2 2.07 7.69 -16.87
CA ASN A 2 2.95 8.75 -16.33
C ASN A 2 4.22 8.20 -15.65
N ARG A 3 4.10 7.09 -14.91
CA ARG A 3 5.26 6.39 -14.32
C ARG A 3 6.23 5.88 -15.38
N ASP A 4 5.72 5.26 -16.44
CA ASP A 4 6.56 4.69 -17.50
C ASP A 4 7.28 5.81 -18.25
N LYS A 5 6.57 6.91 -18.53
CA LYS A 5 7.13 8.14 -19.10
C LYS A 5 8.21 8.76 -18.20
N MET A 6 7.97 8.86 -16.89
CA MET A 6 8.97 9.38 -15.93
C MET A 6 10.20 8.48 -15.82
N ASN A 7 10.01 7.16 -15.79
CA ASN A 7 11.13 6.21 -15.77
C ASN A 7 11.96 6.28 -17.06
N GLU A 8 11.30 6.45 -18.20
CA GLU A 8 11.96 6.62 -19.49
C GLU A 8 12.72 7.96 -19.56
N GLN A 9 12.13 9.03 -19.04
CA GLN A 9 12.80 10.34 -18.91
C GLN A 9 14.02 10.28 -17.97
N VAL A 10 13.91 9.64 -16.81
CA VAL A 10 15.03 9.45 -15.88
C VAL A 10 16.14 8.61 -16.52
N ARG A 11 15.80 7.56 -17.28
CA ARG A 11 16.79 6.78 -18.05
C ARG A 11 17.47 7.61 -19.11
N ALA A 12 16.70 8.32 -19.95
CA ALA A 12 17.25 9.16 -21.00
C ALA A 12 18.17 10.27 -20.44
N ALA A 13 17.78 10.87 -19.31
CA ALA A 13 18.60 11.87 -18.63
C ALA A 13 19.88 11.26 -18.04
N LYS A 14 19.83 10.05 -17.47
CA LYS A 14 21.03 9.32 -17.01
C LYS A 14 21.98 9.00 -18.16
N ASP A 15 21.46 8.53 -19.28
CA ASP A 15 22.26 8.24 -20.48
C ASP A 15 22.92 9.51 -21.03
N ALA A 16 22.20 10.64 -21.01
CA ALA A 16 22.75 11.94 -21.39
C ALA A 16 23.88 12.37 -20.43
N ARG A 17 23.65 12.29 -19.11
CA ARG A 17 24.67 12.60 -18.08
C ARG A 17 25.93 11.76 -18.26
N ASP A 18 25.78 10.47 -18.54
CA ASP A 18 26.91 9.56 -18.69
C ASP A 18 27.73 9.90 -19.94
N LYS A 19 27.08 10.25 -21.06
CA LYS A 19 27.76 10.77 -22.26
C LYS A 19 28.53 12.07 -21.98
N PHE A 20 27.96 13.01 -21.23
CA PHE A 20 28.67 14.25 -20.88
C PHE A 20 29.84 13.98 -19.92
N ASN A 21 29.72 13.04 -18.99
CA ASN A 21 30.82 12.64 -18.12
C ASN A 21 31.96 11.97 -18.91
N GLU A 22 31.65 11.15 -19.91
CA GLU A 22 32.64 10.59 -20.83
C GLU A 22 33.36 11.70 -21.60
N GLN A 23 32.62 12.66 -22.16
CA GLN A 23 33.19 13.81 -22.86
C GLN A 23 34.11 14.65 -21.95
N VAL A 24 33.69 14.90 -20.69
CA VAL A 24 34.52 15.59 -19.70
C VAL A 24 35.80 14.80 -19.40
N SER A 25 35.71 13.48 -19.25
CA SER A 25 36.86 12.60 -19.02
C SER A 25 37.85 12.64 -20.18
N GLU A 26 37.36 12.58 -21.43
CA GLU A 26 38.18 12.69 -22.64
C GLU A 26 38.84 14.06 -22.78
N LEU A 27 38.10 15.15 -22.59
CA LEU A 27 38.64 16.50 -22.63
C LEU A 27 39.68 16.71 -21.54
N ASN A 28 39.47 16.14 -20.35
CA ASN A 28 40.44 16.23 -19.27
C ASN A 28 41.74 15.49 -19.61
N LYS A 29 41.65 14.31 -20.24
CA LYS A 29 42.82 13.60 -20.77
C LYS A 29 43.56 14.42 -21.83
N LYS A 30 42.84 15.05 -22.76
CA LYS A 30 43.42 15.95 -23.79
C LYS A 30 44.12 17.15 -23.17
N VAL A 31 43.50 17.81 -22.20
CA VAL A 31 44.11 18.93 -21.46
C VAL A 31 45.37 18.49 -20.71
N MET A 32 45.35 17.32 -20.08
CA MET A 32 46.52 16.78 -19.37
C MET A 32 47.66 16.40 -20.32
N ALA A 33 47.35 15.84 -21.49
CA ALA A 33 48.33 15.54 -22.53
C ALA A 33 48.95 16.83 -23.09
N LEU A 34 48.14 17.80 -23.51
CA LEU A 34 48.60 19.10 -24.00
C LEU A 34 49.43 19.85 -22.96
N LYS A 35 49.05 19.79 -21.68
CA LYS A 35 49.85 20.37 -20.59
C LYS A 35 51.18 19.66 -20.37
N LYS A 36 51.26 18.35 -20.63
CA LYS A 36 52.49 17.55 -20.50
C LYS A 36 53.43 17.75 -21.69
N ASP A 37 52.87 17.90 -22.88
CA ASP A 37 53.62 18.08 -24.13
C ASP A 37 54.15 19.53 -24.27
N ASN A 38 53.41 20.53 -23.75
CA ASN A 38 53.86 21.92 -23.70
C ASN A 38 54.74 22.27 -22.49
N VAL A 39 55.13 21.31 -21.64
CA VAL A 39 56.13 21.58 -20.59
C VAL A 39 57.48 21.86 -21.27
N PRO A 40 58.13 23.02 -21.02
CA PRO A 40 59.45 23.29 -21.58
C PRO A 40 60.43 22.18 -21.17
N GLN A 41 61.06 21.51 -22.14
CA GLN A 41 62.00 20.40 -21.89
C GLN A 41 63.25 20.83 -21.10
N GLU A 42 63.61 22.12 -21.13
CA GLU A 42 64.73 22.63 -20.36
C GLU A 42 64.27 23.26 -19.04
N GLY A 43 64.73 22.72 -17.92
CA GLY A 43 64.60 23.28 -16.56
C GLY A 43 63.57 22.59 -15.64
N PRO A 44 63.54 22.93 -14.33
CA PRO A 44 62.64 22.32 -13.35
C PRO A 44 61.16 22.55 -13.69
N SER A 45 60.29 21.57 -13.43
CA SER A 45 58.85 21.71 -13.67
C SER A 45 58.23 22.75 -12.73
N VAL A 46 57.13 23.39 -13.15
CA VAL A 46 56.37 24.33 -12.32
C VAL A 46 55.97 23.70 -10.97
N ALA A 47 55.67 22.40 -10.96
CA ALA A 47 55.37 21.65 -9.74
C ALA A 47 56.58 21.52 -8.78
N LYS A 48 57.80 21.32 -9.31
CA LYS A 48 59.03 21.31 -8.50
C LYS A 48 59.32 22.71 -7.95
N LEU A 49 59.25 23.75 -8.79
CA LEU A 49 59.45 25.14 -8.35
C LEU A 49 58.47 25.57 -7.26
N LYS A 50 57.19 25.16 -7.34
CA LYS A 50 56.18 25.41 -6.28
C LYS A 50 56.48 24.65 -4.99
N LYS A 51 57.04 23.44 -5.09
CA LYS A 51 57.46 22.65 -3.92
C LYS A 51 58.67 23.27 -3.24
N ASP A 52 59.65 23.72 -4.03
CA ASP A 52 60.85 24.39 -3.56
C ASP A 52 60.50 25.75 -2.91
N LEU A 53 59.56 26.51 -3.50
CA LEU A 53 59.01 27.72 -2.90
C LEU A 53 58.36 27.42 -1.54
N LYS A 54 57.50 26.40 -1.43
CA LYS A 54 56.88 26.00 -0.16
C LYS A 54 57.91 25.56 0.89
N GLN A 55 58.98 24.90 0.47
CA GLN A 55 60.05 24.51 1.38
C GLN A 55 60.82 25.73 1.90
N LEU A 56 61.10 26.71 1.04
CA LEU A 56 61.73 27.97 1.45
C LEU A 56 60.81 28.81 2.33
N GLU A 57 59.51 28.86 2.04
CA GLU A 57 58.49 29.50 2.90
C GLU A 57 58.44 28.83 4.28
N PHE A 58 58.48 27.50 4.32
CA PHE A 58 58.51 26.74 5.56
C PHE A 58 59.79 26.99 6.37
N ILE A 59 60.94 27.04 5.70
CA ILE A 59 62.23 27.38 6.32
C ILE A 59 62.18 28.82 6.86
N HIS A 60 61.62 29.77 6.11
CA HIS A 60 61.47 31.15 6.54
C HIS A 60 60.59 31.27 7.79
N MET A 61 59.48 30.52 7.84
CA MET A 61 58.54 30.53 8.96
C MET A 61 59.06 29.80 10.20
N THR A 62 59.83 28.72 10.01
CA THR A 62 60.32 27.86 11.11
C THR A 62 61.65 28.33 11.68
N SER A 63 62.45 29.06 10.90
CA SER A 63 63.79 29.49 11.28
C SER A 63 63.75 30.95 11.78
N GLY A 64 63.25 31.15 13.01
CA GLY A 64 63.07 32.48 13.61
C GLY A 64 64.35 33.29 13.92
N ASP A 65 65.53 32.66 13.88
CA ASP A 65 66.82 33.27 14.26
C ASP A 65 67.83 33.36 13.10
N LEU A 66 67.39 33.72 11.89
CA LEU A 66 68.34 33.98 10.79
C LEU A 66 69.03 35.33 10.98
N LYS A 67 70.36 35.36 10.79
CA LYS A 67 71.09 36.62 10.62
C LYS A 67 70.47 37.42 9.48
N ARG A 68 70.36 38.74 9.65
CA ARG A 68 69.74 39.70 8.72
C ARG A 68 70.16 39.52 7.24
N ASP A 69 71.39 39.10 7.00
CA ASP A 69 71.91 38.86 5.65
C ASP A 69 71.39 37.56 5.03
N LYS A 70 71.21 36.50 5.84
CA LYS A 70 70.64 35.22 5.38
C LYS A 70 69.14 35.33 5.12
N GLU A 71 68.42 36.11 5.93
CA GLU A 71 67.00 36.39 5.72
C GLU A 71 66.77 37.13 4.40
N LYS A 72 67.58 38.16 4.11
CA LYS A 72 67.54 38.87 2.83
C LYS A 72 67.80 37.95 1.65
N ALA A 73 68.83 37.10 1.72
CA ALA A 73 69.13 36.13 0.67
C ALA A 73 68.00 35.11 0.44
N LEU A 74 67.32 34.68 1.50
CA LEU A 74 66.21 33.72 1.42
C LEU A 74 64.97 34.36 0.77
N VAL A 75 64.65 35.60 1.14
CA VAL A 75 63.57 36.38 0.51
C VAL A 75 63.86 36.65 -0.96
N GLU A 76 65.12 36.90 -1.32
CA GLU A 76 65.56 37.12 -2.70
C GLU A 76 65.46 35.84 -3.55
N GLN A 77 65.82 34.69 -2.98
CA GLN A 77 65.59 33.37 -3.59
C GLN A 77 64.10 33.06 -3.78
N MET A 78 63.25 33.37 -2.80
CA MET A 78 61.80 33.21 -2.92
C MET A 78 61.22 34.11 -4.02
N LYS A 79 61.68 35.36 -4.14
CA LYS A 79 61.28 36.28 -5.21
C LYS A 79 61.72 35.77 -6.58
N ALA A 80 62.96 35.30 -6.71
CA ALA A 80 63.47 34.71 -7.95
C ALA A 80 62.67 33.48 -8.37
N LEU A 81 62.33 32.60 -7.42
CA LEU A 81 61.46 31.44 -7.64
C LEU A 81 60.04 31.86 -8.04
N GLN A 82 59.45 32.87 -7.41
CA GLN A 82 58.14 33.40 -7.81
C GLN A 82 58.13 33.98 -9.22
N ILE A 83 59.20 34.69 -9.62
CA ILE A 83 59.35 35.24 -10.97
C ILE A 83 59.48 34.09 -11.98
N GLN A 84 60.33 33.09 -11.72
CA GLN A 84 60.46 31.91 -12.58
C GLN A 84 59.16 31.11 -12.70
N ILE A 85 58.40 30.97 -11.61
CA ILE A 85 57.07 30.32 -11.64
C ILE A 85 56.12 31.12 -12.53
N ARG A 86 56.04 32.45 -12.38
CA ARG A 86 55.16 33.28 -13.21
C ARG A 86 55.53 33.28 -14.69
N GLU A 87 56.82 33.33 -15.02
CA GLU A 87 57.28 33.31 -16.40
C GLU A 87 57.00 31.96 -17.07
N ARG A 88 57.18 30.86 -16.35
CA ARG A 88 56.84 29.51 -16.80
C ARG A 88 55.33 29.28 -16.91
N GLU A 89 54.55 29.81 -15.97
CA GLU A 89 53.09 29.77 -16.05
C GLU A 89 52.58 30.59 -17.23
N LYS A 90 53.14 31.79 -17.47
CA LYS A 90 52.83 32.60 -18.64
C LYS A 90 53.21 31.93 -19.96
N SER A 91 54.34 31.23 -20.04
CA SER A 91 54.72 30.54 -21.29
C SER A 91 53.85 29.31 -21.57
N LEU A 92 53.38 28.63 -20.52
CA LEU A 92 52.39 27.56 -20.62
C LEU A 92 50.99 28.09 -20.98
N GLU A 93 50.61 29.26 -20.45
CA GLU A 93 49.36 29.95 -20.77
C GLU A 93 49.36 30.62 -22.15
N ALA A 94 50.53 30.94 -22.69
CA ALA A 94 50.70 31.54 -24.02
C ALA A 94 50.48 30.54 -25.17
N ASN A 95 50.37 29.24 -24.88
CA ASN A 95 49.89 28.28 -25.86
C ASN A 95 48.36 28.41 -25.97
N ASP A 96 47.91 29.11 -27.02
CA ASP A 96 46.50 29.31 -27.31
C ASP A 96 45.71 27.98 -27.34
N GLU A 97 46.34 26.88 -27.78
CA GLU A 97 45.76 25.53 -27.77
C GLU A 97 45.45 25.01 -26.35
N VAL A 98 46.34 25.25 -25.37
CA VAL A 98 46.12 24.85 -23.97
C VAL A 98 44.99 25.68 -23.36
N ARG A 99 44.93 26.97 -23.71
CA ARG A 99 43.90 27.89 -23.23
C ARG A 99 42.52 27.53 -23.79
N GLN A 100 42.45 27.20 -25.08
CA GLN A 100 41.23 26.68 -25.72
C GLN A 100 40.81 25.33 -25.14
N ALA A 101 41.74 24.41 -24.89
CA ALA A 101 41.41 23.12 -24.30
C ALA A 101 40.88 23.24 -22.86
N ILE A 102 41.43 24.17 -22.05
CA ILE A 102 40.95 24.44 -20.69
C ILE A 102 39.55 25.07 -20.69
N THR A 103 39.28 26.00 -21.61
CA THR A 103 37.96 26.63 -21.74
C THR A 103 36.90 25.61 -22.17
N LEU A 104 37.18 24.78 -23.18
CA LEU A 104 36.32 23.68 -23.60
C LEU A 104 36.05 22.67 -22.47
N LEU A 105 37.08 22.33 -21.67
CA LEU A 105 36.90 21.46 -20.50
C LEU A 105 35.99 22.08 -19.45
N ARG A 106 36.08 23.40 -19.24
CA ARG A 106 35.24 24.11 -18.27
C ARG A 106 33.79 24.14 -18.73
N GLU A 107 33.54 24.49 -19.98
CA GLU A 107 32.19 24.46 -20.57
C GLU A 107 31.58 23.05 -20.56
N ALA A 108 32.38 22.01 -20.84
CA ALA A 108 31.90 20.63 -20.76
C ALA A 108 31.55 20.21 -19.33
N LYS A 109 32.32 20.66 -18.33
CA LYS A 109 32.01 20.42 -16.91
C LYS A 109 30.73 21.12 -16.48
N ASP A 110 30.56 22.38 -16.88
CA ASP A 110 29.35 23.15 -16.55
C ASP A 110 28.10 22.47 -17.13
N LYS A 111 28.17 22.02 -18.40
CA LYS A 111 27.10 21.23 -19.04
C LYS A 111 26.84 19.89 -18.33
N ALA A 112 27.89 19.18 -17.91
CA ALA A 112 27.75 17.92 -17.18
C ALA A 112 27.08 18.14 -15.81
N GLU A 113 27.39 19.24 -15.13
CA GLU A 113 26.80 19.60 -13.84
C GLU A 113 25.32 20.00 -13.97
N GLU A 114 24.94 20.73 -15.04
CA GLU A 114 23.54 21.00 -15.38
C GLU A 114 22.76 19.70 -15.62
N GLN A 115 23.31 18.76 -16.40
CA GLN A 115 22.68 17.47 -16.64
C GLN A 115 22.58 16.62 -15.36
N HIS A 116 23.58 16.71 -14.48
CA HIS A 116 23.51 16.06 -13.17
C HIS A 116 22.36 16.63 -12.33
N ARG A 117 22.19 17.96 -12.27
CA ARG A 117 21.04 18.57 -11.57
C ARG A 117 19.71 18.10 -12.17
N LEU A 118 19.58 18.11 -13.49
CA LEU A 118 18.36 17.68 -14.17
C LEU A 118 18.00 16.22 -13.83
N VAL A 119 18.99 15.32 -13.83
CA VAL A 119 18.79 13.92 -13.41
C VAL A 119 18.35 13.83 -11.96
N SER A 120 18.98 14.60 -11.06
CA SER A 120 18.62 14.61 -9.64
C SER A 120 17.18 15.08 -9.43
N GLU A 121 16.76 16.18 -10.06
CA GLU A 121 15.40 16.72 -9.97
C GLU A 121 14.37 15.75 -10.52
N LEU A 122 14.62 15.16 -11.70
CA LEU A 122 13.72 14.16 -12.30
C LEU A 122 13.63 12.89 -11.45
N ALA A 123 14.75 12.44 -10.88
CA ALA A 123 14.77 11.26 -10.03
C ALA A 123 14.01 11.50 -8.71
N GLU A 124 14.18 12.66 -8.09
CA GLU A 124 13.46 13.04 -6.88
C GLU A 124 11.96 13.17 -7.14
N GLY A 125 11.57 13.83 -8.25
CA GLY A 125 10.17 13.91 -8.68
C GLY A 125 9.56 12.52 -8.91
N ALA A 126 10.26 11.64 -9.62
CA ALA A 126 9.79 10.27 -9.84
C ALA A 126 9.68 9.44 -8.55
N GLN A 127 10.62 9.63 -7.61
CA GLN A 127 10.58 8.96 -6.32
C GLN A 127 9.40 9.44 -5.46
N ASN A 128 9.13 10.74 -5.43
CA ASN A 128 8.00 11.31 -4.70
C ASN A 128 6.65 10.77 -5.21
N GLU A 129 6.48 10.68 -6.53
CA GLU A 129 5.28 10.08 -7.14
C GLU A 129 5.16 8.58 -6.82
N HIS A 130 6.28 7.86 -6.82
CA HIS A 130 6.31 6.46 -6.43
C HIS A 130 5.92 6.26 -4.95
N ASP A 131 6.42 7.10 -4.05
CA ASP A 131 6.10 7.03 -2.63
C ASP A 131 4.64 7.43 -2.35
N ALA A 132 4.12 8.43 -3.08
CA ALA A 132 2.71 8.80 -3.04
C ALA A 132 1.81 7.64 -3.52
N MET A 133 2.21 6.96 -4.60
CA MET A 133 1.52 5.77 -5.10
C MET A 133 1.47 4.66 -4.05
N ILE A 134 2.60 4.36 -3.38
CA ILE A 134 2.66 3.32 -2.35
C ILE A 134 1.67 3.63 -1.22
N LYS A 135 1.62 4.88 -0.74
CA LYS A 135 0.70 5.28 0.33
C LYS A 135 -0.76 5.03 -0.06
N ILE A 136 -1.14 5.37 -1.30
CA ILE A 136 -2.50 5.11 -1.80
C ILE A 136 -2.81 3.61 -1.84
N TYR A 137 -1.85 2.77 -2.26
CA TYR A 137 -2.03 1.33 -2.24
C TYR A 137 -2.18 0.78 -0.82
N GLU A 138 -1.37 1.26 0.14
CA GLU A 138 -1.49 0.86 1.55
C GLU A 138 -2.85 1.26 2.15
N GLU A 139 -3.35 2.45 1.82
CA GLU A 139 -4.68 2.91 2.23
C GLU A 139 -5.79 2.07 1.58
N ALA A 140 -5.67 1.77 0.29
CA ALA A 140 -6.63 0.92 -0.42
C ALA A 140 -6.65 -0.51 0.16
N ASP A 141 -5.48 -1.08 0.49
CA ASP A 141 -5.38 -2.40 1.11
C ASP A 141 -5.97 -2.41 2.53
N LYS A 142 -5.81 -1.34 3.30
CA LYS A 142 -6.48 -1.19 4.61
C LYS A 142 -7.99 -1.16 4.44
N LEU A 143 -8.49 -0.30 3.55
CA LEU A 143 -9.93 -0.20 3.29
C LEU A 143 -10.51 -1.52 2.79
N ARG A 144 -9.77 -2.25 1.96
CA ARG A 144 -10.18 -3.58 1.49
C ARG A 144 -10.32 -4.58 2.65
N LYS A 145 -9.35 -4.62 3.56
CA LYS A 145 -9.43 -5.49 4.75
C LYS A 145 -10.62 -5.12 5.63
N GLU A 146 -10.85 -3.83 5.87
CA GLU A 146 -12.01 -3.37 6.64
C GLU A 146 -13.33 -3.77 5.97
N ALA A 147 -13.41 -3.67 4.64
CA ALA A 147 -14.58 -4.10 3.87
C ALA A 147 -14.78 -5.63 3.96
N ASP A 148 -13.72 -6.42 3.85
CA ASP A 148 -13.78 -7.88 3.96
C ASP A 148 -14.23 -8.32 5.37
N GLU A 149 -13.72 -7.68 6.43
CA GLU A 149 -14.15 -7.91 7.81
C GLU A 149 -15.62 -7.53 8.05
N ALA A 150 -16.07 -6.41 7.47
CA ALA A 150 -17.46 -5.97 7.56
C ALA A 150 -18.40 -6.96 6.81
N GLN A 151 -17.97 -7.43 5.64
CA GLN A 151 -18.68 -8.43 4.85
C GLN A 151 -18.81 -9.76 5.59
N GLU A 152 -17.73 -10.22 6.25
CA GLU A 152 -17.75 -11.44 7.05
C GLU A 152 -18.76 -11.34 8.20
N LYS A 153 -18.72 -10.24 8.96
CA LYS A 153 -19.69 -9.97 10.04
C LYS A 153 -21.13 -9.88 9.50
N PHE A 154 -21.32 -9.29 8.32
CA PHE A 154 -22.63 -9.23 7.68
C PHE A 154 -23.16 -10.62 7.33
N ILE A 155 -22.32 -11.50 6.77
CA ILE A 155 -22.71 -12.88 6.45
C ILE A 155 -23.03 -13.67 7.73
N GLU A 156 -22.23 -13.52 8.78
CA GLU A 156 -22.46 -14.18 10.07
C GLU A 156 -23.79 -13.74 10.69
N THR A 157 -24.04 -12.43 10.78
CA THR A 157 -25.27 -11.88 11.34
C THR A 157 -26.51 -12.26 10.51
N LYS A 158 -26.39 -12.26 9.18
CA LYS A 158 -27.44 -12.77 8.29
C LYS A 158 -27.71 -14.26 8.54
N GLY A 159 -26.67 -15.07 8.67
CA GLY A 159 -26.82 -16.50 8.96
C GLY A 159 -27.57 -16.77 10.27
N LYS A 160 -27.24 -16.03 11.33
CA LYS A 160 -27.96 -16.09 12.62
C LYS A 160 -29.42 -15.63 12.49
N ALA A 161 -29.67 -14.55 11.75
CA ALA A 161 -31.02 -14.08 11.50
C ALA A 161 -31.87 -15.11 10.73
N ASP A 162 -31.30 -15.75 9.71
CA ASP A 162 -31.96 -16.81 8.92
C ASP A 162 -32.22 -18.08 9.76
N GLU A 163 -31.34 -18.39 10.72
CA GLU A 163 -31.57 -19.48 11.69
C GLU A 163 -32.74 -19.17 12.62
N GLU A 164 -32.75 -17.99 13.25
CA GLU A 164 -33.86 -17.58 14.12
C GLU A 164 -35.18 -17.45 13.36
N HIS A 165 -35.14 -16.97 12.11
CA HIS A 165 -36.32 -16.93 11.25
C HIS A 165 -36.86 -18.33 10.93
N ARG A 166 -35.98 -19.31 10.66
CA ARG A 166 -36.38 -20.71 10.49
C ARG A 166 -37.03 -21.27 11.76
N ARG A 167 -36.40 -21.05 12.92
CA ARG A 167 -36.97 -21.45 14.21
C ARG A 167 -38.34 -20.83 14.40
N HIS A 168 -38.52 -19.54 14.10
CA HIS A 168 -39.80 -18.86 14.21
C HIS A 168 -40.89 -19.52 13.35
N ILE A 169 -40.59 -19.84 12.08
CA ILE A 169 -41.51 -20.57 11.19
C ILE A 169 -41.89 -21.94 11.78
N ASP A 170 -40.91 -22.68 12.31
CA ASP A 170 -41.17 -24.00 12.89
C ASP A 170 -42.05 -23.91 14.13
N HIS A 171 -41.87 -22.89 14.98
CA HIS A 171 -42.77 -22.64 16.12
C HIS A 171 -44.18 -22.31 15.64
N ILE A 172 -44.36 -21.50 14.60
CA ILE A 172 -45.68 -21.23 14.01
C ILE A 172 -46.34 -22.52 13.52
N ARG A 173 -45.57 -23.39 12.84
CA ARG A 173 -46.07 -24.70 12.38
C ARG A 173 -46.50 -25.59 13.54
N GLN A 174 -45.68 -25.66 14.60
CA GLN A 174 -46.01 -26.41 15.81
C GLN A 174 -47.30 -25.90 16.46
N VAL A 175 -47.49 -24.57 16.55
CA VAL A 175 -48.73 -23.98 17.07
C VAL A 175 -49.93 -24.41 16.23
N HIS A 176 -49.85 -24.31 14.89
CA HIS A 176 -50.92 -24.77 14.02
C HIS A 176 -51.21 -26.27 14.14
N ASP A 177 -50.19 -27.10 14.33
CA ASP A 177 -50.37 -28.54 14.51
C ASP A 177 -51.00 -28.85 15.87
N TYR A 178 -50.62 -28.14 16.94
CA TYR A 178 -51.31 -28.22 18.23
C TYR A 178 -52.77 -27.78 18.13
N ASP A 179 -53.08 -26.71 17.39
CA ASP A 179 -54.46 -26.28 17.17
C ASP A 179 -55.29 -27.36 16.42
N LYS A 180 -54.71 -28.01 15.41
CA LYS A 180 -55.36 -29.16 14.73
C LYS A 180 -55.58 -30.33 15.69
N ILE A 181 -54.61 -30.63 16.56
CA ILE A 181 -54.75 -31.70 17.57
C ILE A 181 -55.85 -31.34 18.57
N ILE A 182 -55.85 -30.12 19.10
CA ILE A 182 -56.84 -29.63 20.07
C ILE A 182 -58.25 -29.68 19.47
N THR A 183 -58.42 -29.19 18.24
CA THR A 183 -59.70 -29.23 17.53
C THR A 183 -60.15 -30.68 17.27
N GLY A 184 -59.23 -31.55 16.85
CA GLY A 184 -59.49 -32.99 16.69
C GLY A 184 -59.91 -33.68 17.99
N LEU A 185 -59.24 -33.39 19.11
CA LEU A 185 -59.59 -33.90 20.44
C LEU A 185 -60.97 -33.39 20.89
N ARG A 186 -61.26 -32.09 20.70
CA ARG A 186 -62.59 -31.52 21.00
C ARG A 186 -63.69 -32.20 20.18
N GLN A 187 -63.46 -32.45 18.89
CA GLN A 187 -64.42 -33.18 18.04
C GLN A 187 -64.61 -34.63 18.50
N LYS A 188 -63.53 -35.35 18.82
CA LYS A 188 -63.61 -36.72 19.35
C LYS A 188 -64.37 -36.76 20.66
N ALA A 189 -64.09 -35.83 21.59
CA ALA A 189 -64.81 -35.71 22.86
C ALA A 189 -66.30 -35.44 22.65
N ARG A 190 -66.65 -34.54 21.70
CA ARG A 190 -68.05 -34.27 21.34
C ARG A 190 -68.75 -35.49 20.74
N LYS A 191 -68.08 -36.23 19.84
CA LYS A 191 -68.60 -37.48 19.26
C LYS A 191 -68.77 -38.57 20.33
N ALA A 192 -67.83 -38.71 21.25
CA ALA A 192 -67.90 -39.68 22.34
C ALA A 192 -69.06 -39.37 23.30
N ARG A 193 -69.27 -38.09 23.65
CA ARG A 193 -70.45 -37.65 24.42
C ARG A 193 -71.73 -37.99 23.67
N LYS A 194 -71.85 -37.61 22.40
CA LYS A 194 -73.02 -37.91 21.57
C LYS A 194 -73.32 -39.42 21.51
N LYS A 195 -72.30 -40.26 21.29
CA LYS A 195 -72.47 -41.73 21.29
C LYS A 195 -72.90 -42.28 22.65
N LYS A 196 -72.38 -41.71 23.75
CA LYS A 196 -72.79 -42.09 25.10
C LYS A 196 -74.25 -41.73 25.34
N ASP A 197 -74.66 -40.52 24.97
CA ASP A 197 -76.03 -40.04 25.10
C ASP A 197 -76.99 -40.89 24.24
N GLU A 198 -76.61 -41.21 22.99
CA GLU A 198 -77.34 -42.14 22.11
C GLU A 198 -77.46 -43.54 22.72
N SER A 199 -76.39 -44.08 23.31
CA SER A 199 -76.41 -45.39 23.94
C SER A 199 -77.28 -45.43 25.21
N VAL A 200 -77.29 -44.35 26.00
CA VAL A 200 -78.18 -44.25 27.17
C VAL A 200 -79.62 -44.19 26.71
N ALA A 201 -79.94 -43.34 25.72
CA ALA A 201 -81.29 -43.24 25.16
C ALA A 201 -81.77 -44.55 24.53
N MET A 202 -80.88 -45.31 23.90
CA MET A 202 -81.21 -46.64 23.34
C MET A 202 -81.53 -47.65 24.43
N LYS A 203 -80.74 -47.70 25.51
CA LYS A 203 -81.01 -48.60 26.65
C LYS A 203 -82.33 -48.24 27.36
N GLU A 204 -82.58 -46.95 27.59
CA GLU A 204 -83.85 -46.48 28.14
C GLU A 204 -85.03 -46.90 27.25
N SER A 205 -84.86 -46.80 25.93
CA SER A 205 -85.87 -47.24 24.97
C SER A 205 -86.09 -48.76 24.98
N GLU A 206 -85.02 -49.57 25.10
CA GLU A 206 -85.12 -51.02 25.23
C GLU A 206 -85.83 -51.44 26.51
N GLU A 207 -85.52 -50.81 27.64
CA GLU A 207 -86.19 -51.08 28.92
C GLU A 207 -87.69 -50.74 28.86
N ILE A 208 -88.04 -49.62 28.23
CA ILE A 208 -89.44 -49.22 28.00
C ILE A 208 -90.13 -50.21 27.05
N PHE A 209 -89.46 -50.66 25.99
CA PHE A 209 -89.99 -51.65 25.05
C PHE A 209 -90.21 -53.02 25.72
N ASP A 210 -89.32 -53.43 26.62
CA ASP A 210 -89.48 -54.67 27.38
C ASP A 210 -90.60 -54.57 28.42
N LYS A 211 -90.87 -53.39 29.00
CA LYS A 211 -92.07 -53.15 29.80
C LYS A 211 -93.35 -53.25 28.95
N PHE A 212 -93.32 -52.69 27.73
CA PHE A 212 -94.43 -52.82 26.77
C PHE A 212 -94.70 -54.28 26.41
N LYS A 213 -93.67 -55.07 26.10
CA LYS A 213 -93.79 -56.52 25.82
C LYS A 213 -94.37 -57.32 27.00
N ARG A 214 -94.08 -56.90 28.24
CA ARG A 214 -94.62 -57.51 29.47
C ARG A 214 -96.06 -57.11 29.78
N GLY A 215 -96.67 -56.22 28.99
CA GLY A 215 -98.06 -55.78 29.15
C GLY A 215 -98.26 -54.73 30.24
N GLU A 216 -97.19 -54.08 30.70
CA GLU A 216 -97.26 -52.97 31.66
C GLU A 216 -97.76 -51.68 30.97
N LYS A 217 -98.47 -50.82 31.71
CA LYS A 217 -99.02 -49.57 31.15
C LYS A 217 -97.89 -48.58 30.86
N LEU A 218 -97.75 -48.15 29.61
CA LEU A 218 -96.84 -47.07 29.23
C LEU A 218 -97.48 -45.69 29.44
N SER A 219 -96.66 -44.70 29.81
CA SER A 219 -97.05 -43.30 29.82
C SER A 219 -96.92 -42.66 28.43
N THR A 220 -97.52 -41.49 28.22
CA THR A 220 -97.41 -40.72 26.97
C THR A 220 -95.95 -40.31 26.69
N GLU A 221 -95.14 -40.09 27.73
CA GLU A 221 -93.72 -39.76 27.60
C GLU A 221 -92.91 -40.97 27.11
N ASP A 222 -93.21 -42.17 27.63
CA ASP A 222 -92.56 -43.42 27.22
C ASP A 222 -92.83 -43.75 25.74
N LEU A 223 -94.04 -43.48 25.26
CA LEU A 223 -94.42 -43.65 23.85
C LEU A 223 -93.66 -42.68 22.94
N MET A 224 -93.44 -41.42 23.37
CA MET A 224 -92.64 -40.46 22.61
C MET A 224 -91.16 -40.87 22.55
N VAL A 225 -90.63 -41.51 23.60
CA VAL A 225 -89.25 -42.03 23.63
C VAL A 225 -89.10 -43.18 22.62
N LEU A 226 -90.04 -44.13 22.60
CA LEU A 226 -90.05 -45.24 21.62
C LEU A 226 -90.15 -44.76 20.16
N GLN A 227 -90.99 -43.76 19.89
CA GLN A 227 -91.12 -43.17 18.55
C GLN A 227 -89.82 -42.50 18.08
N LYS A 228 -89.11 -41.83 19.00
CA LYS A 228 -87.83 -41.17 18.69
C LYS A 228 -86.68 -42.15 18.50
N SER A 229 -86.72 -43.32 19.14
CA SER A 229 -85.69 -44.36 19.03
C SER A 229 -85.96 -45.38 17.91
N GLY A 230 -87.11 -45.32 17.25
CA GLY A 230 -87.43 -46.14 16.08
C GLY A 230 -87.94 -47.56 16.39
N TYR A 231 -88.41 -47.80 17.62
CA TYR A 231 -89.05 -49.07 18.02
C TYR A 231 -90.55 -49.10 17.71
N LEU A 232 -91.10 -48.01 17.17
CA LEU A 232 -92.49 -47.84 16.75
C LEU A 232 -92.59 -47.29 15.32
#